data_AF-A0A2D9CFB5-F1
#
_entry.id   AF-A0A2D9CFB5-F1
#
_cell.length_a   1.000
_cell.length_b   1.000
_cell.length_c   1.000
_cell.angle_alpha   90.00
_cell.angle_beta   90.00
_cell.angle_gamma   90.00
#
_symmetry.space_group_name_H-M   'P 1'
#
loop_
_entity.id
_entity.type
_entity.pdbx_description
1 polymer ?
#
loop_
_entity_poly.entity_id
_entity_poly.type
_entity_poly.pdbx_seq_one_letter_code
_entity_poly.pdbx_strand_id
1 'polypeptide(L)'
;MSDNSEQNGTLSMSEAMSLLETPPVEDKVDEGRLEETPEVQVEASAPETEADDEEVYEAEASEDDGDGEYELEEGDEEEVEEQPEMYTVKVDGEEFEVTQDELLSGYSRTKSFTKRSMELAEQRKAFEQEAAQVKQMRDVYAQQLEQVQGQLQQAIPEQEPDWAALAKEYPAEDLIVYKAQLDQQKEQARHVEAEKQRIQQEQAQEQQVFRQKHLEAQRGEMLDRIPSWSNEDTRNTERQEVIKYAQSRGFSQEEVSQASDARAIELLYKAWQWDNLQKKTPAAKKKAKSAPKMAKAGQPKSKAQVASRQRKQGLDRLNNERSVDAAVSYLMGN
;
A
#
# COMPACT_ATOMS: atom_id res chain seq x y z
N MET A 1 -48.66 10.07 -1.01
CA MET A 1 -48.49 11.11 0.03
C MET A 1 -48.16 10.34 1.29
N SER A 2 -46.92 9.87 1.39
CA SER A 2 -45.87 10.41 2.30
C SER A 2 -45.86 9.52 3.54
N ASP A 3 -44.77 9.05 4.11
CA ASP A 3 -43.34 9.32 4.00
C ASP A 3 -42.68 8.09 4.66
N ASN A 4 -41.65 7.47 4.06
CA ASN A 4 -40.80 6.54 4.79
C ASN A 4 -39.39 6.67 4.25
N SER A 5 -38.68 7.60 4.86
CA SER A 5 -37.33 8.01 4.52
C SER A 5 -36.48 7.87 5.79
N GLU A 6 -35.33 7.24 5.63
CA GLU A 6 -34.12 7.42 6.46
C GLU A 6 -34.06 6.71 7.81
N GLN A 7 -33.33 5.58 7.84
CA GLN A 7 -32.18 5.39 8.73
C GLN A 7 -31.48 4.05 8.40
N ASN A 8 -30.71 4.04 7.31
CA ASN A 8 -29.55 3.17 7.18
C ASN A 8 -28.36 4.10 7.14
N GLY A 9 -27.50 4.03 8.16
CA GLY A 9 -26.29 4.83 8.27
C GLY A 9 -25.31 4.53 7.15
N THR A 10 -25.51 5.18 6.00
CA THR A 10 -24.54 5.29 4.93
C THR A 10 -23.59 6.42 5.30
N LEU A 11 -22.32 6.09 5.51
CA LEU A 11 -21.22 7.05 5.55
C LEU A 11 -21.42 8.08 4.43
N SER A 12 -21.63 9.34 4.84
CA SER A 12 -21.86 10.44 3.91
C SER A 12 -20.60 10.67 3.08
N MET A 13 -20.78 11.01 1.80
CA MET A 13 -19.73 11.35 0.84
C MET A 13 -18.75 12.42 1.37
N SER A 14 -19.16 13.23 2.36
CA SER A 14 -18.33 14.20 3.08
C SER A 14 -17.28 13.57 4.01
N GLU A 15 -17.58 12.42 4.61
CA GLU A 15 -16.71 11.75 5.59
C GLU A 15 -15.60 10.95 4.90
N ALA A 16 -15.91 10.37 3.73
CA ALA A 16 -14.92 9.72 2.87
C ALA A 16 -13.98 10.73 2.16
N MET A 17 -14.43 11.97 1.92
CA MET A 17 -13.56 13.03 1.38
C MET A 17 -12.67 13.64 2.48
N SER A 18 -13.16 13.77 3.71
CA SER A 18 -12.36 14.30 4.82
C SER A 18 -11.16 13.41 5.19
N LEU A 19 -11.27 12.09 5.02
CA LEU A 19 -10.16 11.16 5.29
C LEU A 19 -9.05 11.20 4.22
N LEU A 20 -9.32 11.82 3.06
CA LEU A 20 -8.40 11.92 1.92
C LEU A 20 -7.72 13.31 1.85
N GLU A 21 -8.24 14.30 2.57
CA GLU A 21 -7.79 15.69 2.51
C GLU A 21 -6.96 16.14 3.73
N THR A 22 -6.81 15.29 4.75
CA THR A 22 -5.87 15.50 5.85
C THR A 22 -4.51 14.85 5.57
N PRO A 23 -3.45 15.61 5.25
CA PRO A 23 -2.09 15.10 5.27
C PRO A 23 -1.68 14.76 6.72
N PRO A 24 -0.71 13.84 6.94
CA PRO A 24 -0.18 13.58 8.28
C PRO A 24 0.51 14.86 8.77
N VAL A 25 -0.08 15.51 9.77
CA VAL A 25 0.57 16.62 10.47
C VAL A 25 1.51 16.01 11.51
N GLU A 26 2.79 16.26 11.30
CA GLU A 26 3.86 16.10 12.27
C GLU A 26 3.52 16.87 13.55
N ASP A 27 3.57 16.19 14.67
CA ASP A 27 3.37 16.75 16.01
C ASP A 27 4.58 17.64 16.34
N LYS A 28 4.43 18.96 16.18
CA LYS A 28 5.33 19.96 16.76
C LYS A 28 4.57 20.73 17.83
N VAL A 29 4.96 20.42 19.06
CA VAL A 29 4.65 21.17 20.28
C VAL A 29 5.17 22.60 20.19
N ASP A 30 4.30 23.58 20.45
CA ASP A 30 4.68 24.90 20.94
C ASP A 30 3.54 25.49 21.80
N GLU A 31 3.97 26.21 22.84
CA GLU A 31 3.26 26.57 24.05
C GLU A 31 2.31 27.77 23.91
N GLY A 32 1.35 27.83 24.84
CA GLY A 32 0.99 29.09 25.50
C GLY A 32 -0.40 29.67 25.20
N ARG A 33 -1.34 29.55 26.16
CA ARG A 33 -1.83 30.70 26.95
C ARG A 33 -2.85 30.27 28.03
N LEU A 34 -2.65 30.86 29.20
CA LEU A 34 -3.28 30.66 30.52
C LEU A 34 -4.67 31.30 30.67
N GLU A 35 -5.45 30.75 31.62
CA GLU A 35 -6.25 31.37 32.72
C GLU A 35 -7.48 30.49 33.04
N GLU A 36 -7.91 30.18 34.27
CA GLU A 36 -7.43 30.31 35.65
C GLU A 36 -8.36 29.45 36.54
N THR A 37 -7.80 28.95 37.64
CA THR A 37 -8.20 28.01 38.73
C THR A 37 -9.39 28.47 39.64
N PRO A 38 -9.82 27.79 40.74
CA PRO A 38 -9.13 26.83 41.64
C PRO A 38 -10.02 25.67 42.18
N GLU A 39 -9.68 24.73 43.08
CA GLU A 39 -8.61 24.50 44.07
C GLU A 39 -8.77 23.04 44.57
N VAL A 40 -7.72 22.23 44.71
CA VAL A 40 -7.40 21.40 45.92
C VAL A 40 -5.92 21.01 45.83
N GLN A 41 -5.14 21.44 46.82
CA GLN A 41 -3.73 21.10 47.05
C GLN A 41 -3.59 19.83 47.89
N VAL A 42 -2.61 18.98 47.58
CA VAL A 42 -1.62 18.52 48.57
C VAL A 42 -0.32 18.03 47.92
N GLU A 43 0.74 18.73 48.34
CA GLU A 43 2.14 18.34 48.59
C GLU A 43 3.08 17.80 47.49
N ALA A 44 4.03 18.70 47.21
CA ALA A 44 5.28 18.61 46.49
C ALA A 44 6.24 17.47 46.88
N SER A 45 6.92 16.93 45.87
CA SER A 45 8.39 16.80 45.91
C SER A 45 8.92 16.65 44.47
N ALA A 46 9.95 17.41 44.14
CA ALA A 46 10.73 17.37 42.90
C ALA A 46 12.12 17.95 43.21
N PRO A 47 13.14 17.81 42.35
CA PRO A 47 13.40 16.78 41.35
C PRO A 47 14.86 16.24 41.46
N GLU A 48 15.15 15.08 40.86
CA GLU A 48 16.54 14.73 40.49
C GLU A 48 16.54 13.82 39.25
N THR A 49 17.67 13.84 38.56
CA THR A 49 17.93 13.76 37.11
C THR A 49 18.33 12.37 36.60
N GLU A 50 18.18 12.20 35.27
CA GLU A 50 19.05 11.45 34.33
C GLU A 50 19.20 9.90 34.36
N ALA A 51 19.71 9.42 33.21
CA ALA A 51 20.00 8.06 32.72
C ALA A 51 18.77 7.31 32.14
N ASP A 52 18.55 7.14 30.84
CA ASP A 52 19.43 6.96 29.65
C ASP A 52 20.53 5.93 29.86
N ASP A 53 20.22 4.71 29.43
CA ASP A 53 21.05 3.50 29.53
C ASP A 53 21.47 3.12 28.09
N GLU A 54 22.42 3.90 27.53
CA GLU A 54 23.20 3.54 26.35
C GLU A 54 24.48 2.83 26.80
N GLU A 55 24.46 1.50 26.83
CA GLU A 55 25.69 0.70 26.96
C GLU A 55 26.52 0.77 25.68
N VAL A 56 27.45 1.71 25.66
CA VAL A 56 28.61 1.75 24.75
C VAL A 56 29.75 0.99 25.42
N TYR A 57 30.13 -0.14 24.84
CA TYR A 57 31.35 -0.85 25.23
C TYR A 57 32.58 -0.04 24.82
N GLU A 58 33.29 0.48 25.84
CA GLU A 58 34.62 1.06 25.78
C GLU A 58 35.66 0.03 25.31
N ALA A 59 36.44 0.40 24.30
CA ALA A 59 37.68 -0.26 23.94
C ALA A 59 38.80 0.32 24.82
N GLU A 60 39.39 -0.52 25.67
CA GLU A 60 40.59 -0.18 26.46
C GLU A 60 41.76 0.18 25.53
N ALA A 61 42.14 1.46 25.52
CA ALA A 61 43.45 1.90 25.09
C ALA A 61 44.41 1.78 26.29
N SER A 62 45.34 0.83 26.20
CA SER A 62 46.43 0.66 27.17
C SER A 62 47.43 1.80 27.04
N GLU A 63 47.88 2.28 28.20
CA GLU A 63 48.77 3.41 28.43
C GLU A 63 50.16 3.26 27.79
N ASP A 64 50.62 4.41 27.29
CA ASP A 64 51.97 4.79 26.92
C ASP A 64 52.69 5.38 28.15
N ASP A 65 53.81 4.77 28.55
CA ASP A 65 55.04 5.47 29.03
C ASP A 65 56.17 4.44 29.23
N GLY A 66 57.32 4.67 28.60
CA GLY A 66 58.47 3.77 28.68
C GLY A 66 59.67 4.23 27.87
N ASP A 67 60.29 5.31 28.33
CA ASP A 67 61.60 5.86 27.94
C ASP A 67 62.69 4.79 27.71
N GLY A 68 63.41 4.91 26.58
CA GLY A 68 64.51 4.03 26.18
C GLY A 68 65.20 4.50 24.89
N GLU A 69 66.14 5.45 25.03
CA GLU A 69 67.10 5.86 23.98
C GLU A 69 67.89 4.66 23.43
N TYR A 70 67.71 4.29 22.15
CA TYR A 70 68.72 3.57 21.36
C TYR A 70 68.70 3.98 19.88
N GLU A 71 69.74 4.70 19.49
CA GLU A 71 70.50 4.64 18.23
C GLU A 71 69.81 4.32 16.89
N LEU A 72 69.88 5.29 15.96
CA LEU A 72 69.59 5.18 14.54
C LEU A 72 70.38 4.01 13.88
N GLU A 73 69.64 3.09 13.25
CA GLU A 73 70.12 2.34 12.09
C GLU A 73 69.02 2.37 11.02
N GLU A 74 69.26 3.10 9.93
CA GLU A 74 68.41 3.09 8.71
C GLU A 74 68.41 1.67 8.14
N GLY A 75 67.38 0.90 8.50
CA GLY A 75 66.99 -0.34 7.82
C GLY A 75 65.72 -0.07 7.02
N ASP A 76 65.86 -0.08 5.70
CA ASP A 76 64.79 -0.05 4.71
C ASP A 76 63.98 -1.36 4.83
N GLU A 77 63.07 -1.41 5.80
CA GLU A 77 62.01 -2.42 5.86
C GLU A 77 60.81 -1.86 5.09
N GLU A 78 60.65 -2.35 3.86
CA GLU A 78 59.39 -2.24 3.13
C GLU A 78 58.27 -2.77 4.04
N GLU A 79 57.51 -1.85 4.64
CA GLU A 79 56.22 -2.11 5.27
C GLU A 79 55.31 -2.66 4.16
N VAL A 80 55.28 -3.98 4.02
CA VAL A 80 54.30 -4.66 3.19
C VAL A 80 52.97 -4.44 3.89
N GLU A 81 52.24 -3.39 3.51
CA GLU A 81 50.82 -3.27 3.79
C GLU A 81 50.18 -4.59 3.33
N GLU A 82 49.82 -5.47 4.28
CA GLU A 82 49.02 -6.67 4.03
C GLU A 82 47.70 -6.20 3.41
N GLN A 83 47.64 -6.21 2.08
CA GLN A 83 46.39 -5.92 1.39
C GLN A 83 45.36 -6.96 1.85
N PRO A 84 44.17 -6.52 2.30
CA PRO A 84 43.17 -7.45 2.83
C PRO A 84 42.84 -8.48 1.75
N GLU A 85 42.89 -9.76 2.12
CA GLU A 85 42.51 -10.84 1.20
C GLU A 85 41.06 -10.65 0.74
N MET A 86 40.90 -10.43 -0.58
CA MET A 86 39.60 -10.26 -1.23
C MET A 86 39.08 -11.63 -1.67
N TYR A 87 37.82 -11.90 -1.35
CA TYR A 87 37.12 -13.15 -1.64
C TYR A 87 35.93 -12.88 -2.56
N THR A 88 35.78 -13.66 -3.62
CA THR A 88 34.63 -13.56 -4.54
C THR A 88 33.44 -14.35 -4.01
N VAL A 89 32.33 -13.68 -3.73
CA VAL A 89 31.09 -14.29 -3.21
C VAL A 89 29.90 -13.96 -4.11
N LYS A 90 29.03 -14.95 -4.31
CA LYS A 90 27.81 -14.81 -5.12
C LYS A 90 26.61 -14.50 -4.24
N VAL A 91 26.00 -13.34 -4.45
CA VAL A 91 24.71 -12.95 -3.85
C VAL A 91 23.72 -12.74 -4.98
N ASP A 92 22.60 -13.45 -4.94
CA ASP A 92 21.53 -13.38 -5.96
C ASP A 92 21.98 -13.55 -7.44
N GLY A 93 23.11 -14.24 -7.64
CA GLY A 93 23.66 -14.55 -8.97
C GLY A 93 24.71 -13.56 -9.49
N GLU A 94 25.01 -12.50 -8.74
CA GLU A 94 26.07 -11.53 -9.06
C GLU A 94 27.31 -11.78 -8.19
N GLU A 95 28.50 -11.66 -8.79
CA GLU A 95 29.79 -11.89 -8.12
C GLU A 95 30.29 -10.58 -7.49
N PHE A 96 30.53 -10.60 -6.18
CA PHE A 96 31.07 -9.47 -5.42
C PHE A 96 32.40 -9.86 -4.78
N GLU A 97 33.39 -8.99 -4.84
CA GLU A 97 34.64 -9.13 -4.08
C GLU A 97 34.47 -8.48 -2.71
N VAL A 98 34.60 -9.28 -1.65
CA VAL A 98 34.41 -8.89 -0.26
C VAL A 98 35.59 -9.34 0.59
N THR A 99 35.92 -8.60 1.64
CA THR A 99 36.98 -8.98 2.58
C THR A 99 36.52 -10.12 3.49
N GLN A 100 37.47 -10.78 4.18
CA GLN A 100 37.16 -11.83 5.14
C GLN A 100 36.21 -11.36 6.26
N ASP A 101 36.39 -10.13 6.76
CA ASP A 101 35.55 -9.56 7.82
C ASP A 101 34.11 -9.33 7.37
N GLU A 102 33.90 -8.88 6.13
CA GLU A 102 32.56 -8.70 5.56
C GLU A 102 31.87 -10.05 5.33
N LEU A 103 32.62 -11.11 5.04
CA LEU A 103 32.07 -12.47 4.95
C LEU A 103 31.56 -13.01 6.28
N LEU A 104 32.37 -12.88 7.34
CA LEU A 104 32.00 -13.30 8.68
C LEU A 104 30.82 -12.47 9.21
N SER A 105 30.86 -11.16 8.97
CA SER A 105 29.78 -10.23 9.33
C SER A 105 28.50 -10.54 8.54
N GLY A 106 28.59 -10.78 7.24
CA GLY A 106 27.48 -11.15 6.37
C GLY A 106 26.84 -12.47 6.79
N TYR A 107 27.64 -13.49 7.10
CA TYR A 107 27.14 -14.78 7.58
C TYR A 107 26.45 -14.68 8.94
N SER A 108 27.04 -13.96 9.90
CA SER A 108 26.45 -13.77 11.23
C SER A 108 25.13 -12.98 11.17
N ARG A 109 25.08 -11.91 10.36
CA ARG A 109 23.86 -11.13 10.08
C ARG A 109 22.80 -11.99 9.40
N THR A 110 23.17 -12.74 8.36
CA THR A 110 22.23 -13.61 7.62
C THR A 110 21.65 -14.70 8.50
N LYS A 111 22.48 -15.37 9.31
CA LYS A 111 22.03 -16.40 10.25
C LYS A 111 21.11 -15.81 11.32
N SER A 112 21.45 -14.63 11.84
CA SER A 112 20.61 -13.92 12.83
C SER A 112 19.30 -13.45 12.23
N PHE A 113 19.31 -12.88 11.02
CA PHE A 113 18.13 -12.46 10.30
C PHE A 113 17.23 -13.64 9.94
N THR A 114 17.81 -14.76 9.49
CA THR A 114 17.06 -15.98 9.20
C THR A 114 16.41 -16.51 10.47
N LYS A 115 17.15 -16.58 11.59
CA LYS A 115 16.60 -17.02 12.88
C LYS A 115 15.46 -16.10 13.35
N ARG A 116 15.66 -14.78 13.33
CA ARG A 116 14.64 -13.79 13.70
C ARG A 116 13.43 -13.83 12.76
N SER A 117 13.65 -14.04 11.47
CA SER A 117 12.56 -14.16 10.48
C SER A 117 11.75 -15.44 10.68
N MET A 118 12.41 -16.56 10.99
CA MET A 118 11.73 -17.81 11.35
C MET A 118 10.94 -17.64 12.65
N GLU A 119 11.53 -17.03 13.67
CA GLU A 119 10.86 -16.76 14.94
C GLU A 119 9.65 -15.82 14.75
N LEU A 120 9.78 -14.76 13.95
CA LEU A 120 8.67 -13.86 13.62
C LEU A 120 7.56 -14.60 12.84
N ALA A 121 7.92 -15.48 11.90
CA ALA A 121 6.95 -16.29 11.17
C ALA A 121 6.22 -17.28 12.08
N GLU A 122 6.93 -17.91 13.02
CA GLU A 122 6.35 -18.78 14.05
C GLU A 122 5.42 -18.01 14.98
N GLN A 123 5.84 -16.83 15.45
CA GLN A 123 5.02 -15.95 16.29
C GLN A 123 3.74 -15.50 15.56
N ARG A 124 3.85 -15.07 14.29
CA ARG A 124 2.69 -14.71 13.46
C ARG A 124 1.72 -15.88 13.30
N LYS A 125 2.23 -17.06 13.02
CA LYS A 125 1.41 -18.27 12.89
C LYS A 125 0.72 -18.63 14.20
N ALA A 126 1.42 -18.54 15.33
CA ALA A 126 0.84 -18.77 16.65
C ALA A 126 -0.26 -17.75 16.97
N PHE A 127 -0.01 -16.47 16.68
CA PHE A 127 -0.99 -15.40 16.86
C PHE A 127 -2.23 -15.58 15.96
N GLU A 128 -2.04 -15.95 14.69
CA GLU A 128 -3.15 -16.25 13.78
C GLU A 128 -3.99 -17.44 14.25
N GLN A 129 -3.34 -18.47 14.79
CA GLN A 129 -4.02 -19.64 15.37
C GLN A 129 -4.79 -19.26 16.63
N GLU A 130 -4.22 -18.44 17.51
CA GLU A 130 -4.90 -17.95 18.71
C GLU A 130 -6.09 -17.06 18.33
N ALA A 131 -5.92 -16.12 17.40
CA ALA A 131 -6.99 -15.29 16.88
C ALA A 131 -8.12 -16.12 16.26
N ALA A 132 -7.80 -17.18 15.52
CA ALA A 132 -8.79 -18.10 14.96
C ALA A 132 -9.54 -18.87 16.06
N GLN A 133 -8.84 -19.33 17.11
CA GLN A 133 -9.47 -19.99 18.26
C GLN A 133 -10.38 -19.02 19.02
N VAL A 134 -9.96 -17.78 19.27
CA VAL A 134 -10.78 -16.75 19.93
C VAL A 134 -12.05 -16.49 19.13
N LYS A 135 -11.97 -16.39 17.80
CA LYS A 135 -13.16 -16.25 16.94
C LYS A 135 -14.10 -17.45 17.08
N GLN A 136 -13.57 -18.67 17.03
CA GLN A 136 -14.38 -19.88 17.22
C GLN A 136 -15.07 -19.92 18.59
N MET A 137 -14.33 -19.58 19.66
CA MET A 137 -14.87 -19.52 21.02
C MET A 137 -15.96 -18.46 21.13
N ARG A 138 -15.77 -17.29 20.52
CA ARG A 138 -16.80 -16.24 20.44
C ARG A 138 -18.04 -16.72 19.68
N ASP A 139 -17.88 -17.41 18.55
CA ASP A 139 -19.00 -17.90 17.76
C ASP A 139 -19.80 -18.97 18.52
N VAL A 140 -19.11 -19.88 19.22
CA VAL A 140 -19.73 -20.85 20.12
C VAL A 140 -20.45 -20.15 21.28
N TYR A 141 -19.84 -19.11 21.86
CA TYR A 141 -20.46 -18.32 22.92
C TYR A 141 -21.72 -17.59 22.43
N ALA A 142 -21.68 -17.00 21.23
CA ALA A 142 -22.85 -16.36 20.62
C ALA A 142 -24.00 -17.37 20.38
N GLN A 143 -23.69 -18.59 19.93
CA GLN A 143 -24.69 -19.66 19.79
C GLN A 143 -25.29 -20.08 21.13
N GLN A 144 -24.47 -20.18 22.19
CA GLN A 144 -24.98 -20.47 23.54
C GLN A 144 -25.88 -19.36 24.07
N LEU A 145 -25.51 -18.09 23.85
CA LEU A 145 -26.36 -16.95 24.21
C LEU A 145 -27.70 -16.98 23.49
N GLU A 146 -27.73 -17.37 22.22
CA GLU A 146 -28.98 -17.53 21.45
C GLU A 146 -29.88 -18.64 22.03
N GLN A 147 -29.29 -19.77 22.44
CA GLN A 147 -30.04 -20.84 23.11
C GLN A 147 -30.61 -20.39 24.46
N VAL A 148 -29.81 -19.70 25.27
CA VAL A 148 -30.23 -19.17 26.58
C VAL A 148 -31.33 -18.12 26.40
N GLN A 149 -31.19 -17.24 25.39
CA GLN A 149 -32.24 -16.28 25.03
C GLN A 149 -33.56 -16.98 24.67
N GLY A 150 -33.50 -18.04 23.87
CA GLY A 150 -34.69 -18.82 23.50
C GLY A 150 -35.37 -19.48 24.72
N GLN A 151 -34.59 -20.00 25.66
CA GLN A 151 -35.13 -20.57 26.91
C GLN A 151 -35.78 -19.49 27.80
N LEU A 152 -35.13 -18.34 27.97
CA LEU A 152 -35.66 -17.22 28.75
C LEU A 152 -36.95 -16.66 28.13
N GLN A 153 -37.02 -16.53 26.80
CA GLN A 153 -38.25 -16.09 26.11
C GLN A 153 -39.41 -17.06 26.27
N GLN A 154 -39.15 -18.37 26.38
CA GLN A 154 -40.19 -19.36 26.66
C GLN A 154 -40.65 -19.36 28.12
N ALA A 155 -39.74 -19.03 29.04
CA ALA A 155 -40.01 -19.05 30.48
C ALA A 155 -40.68 -17.76 30.98
N ILE A 156 -40.44 -16.62 30.31
CA ILE A 156 -41.10 -15.35 30.59
C ILE A 156 -42.44 -15.30 29.84
N PRO A 157 -43.58 -15.14 30.54
CA PRO A 157 -44.86 -14.99 29.87
C PRO A 157 -44.90 -13.70 29.03
N GLU A 158 -45.47 -13.76 27.82
CA GLU A 158 -45.57 -12.61 26.91
C GLU A 158 -46.36 -11.44 27.52
N GLN A 159 -47.29 -11.72 28.43
CA GLN A 159 -48.05 -10.73 29.18
C GLN A 159 -47.77 -10.90 30.67
N GLU A 160 -47.57 -9.77 31.35
CA GLU A 160 -47.43 -9.80 32.80
C GLU A 160 -48.73 -10.33 33.44
N PRO A 161 -48.63 -11.26 34.41
CA PRO A 161 -49.79 -11.72 35.15
C PRO A 161 -50.48 -10.56 35.89
N ASP A 162 -51.81 -10.58 35.97
CA ASP A 162 -52.55 -9.59 36.77
C ASP A 162 -52.33 -9.85 38.26
N TRP A 163 -51.30 -9.20 38.80
CA TRP A 163 -50.90 -9.29 40.21
C TRP A 163 -52.02 -8.92 41.18
N ALA A 164 -52.95 -8.04 40.78
CA ALA A 164 -54.05 -7.59 41.63
C ALA A 164 -55.18 -8.63 41.71
N ALA A 165 -55.40 -9.39 40.64
CA ALA A 165 -56.29 -10.54 40.65
C ALA A 165 -55.67 -11.72 41.44
N LEU A 166 -54.39 -12.01 41.19
CA LEU A 166 -53.64 -13.07 41.87
C LEU A 166 -53.54 -12.87 43.39
N ALA A 167 -53.40 -11.61 43.85
CA ALA A 167 -53.40 -11.24 45.26
C ALA A 167 -54.69 -11.56 46.03
N LYS A 168 -55.81 -11.81 45.32
CA LYS A 168 -57.08 -12.21 45.93
C LYS A 168 -57.24 -13.71 46.08
N GLU A 169 -56.53 -14.49 45.27
CA GLU A 169 -56.68 -15.96 45.17
C GLU A 169 -55.54 -16.71 45.87
N TYR A 170 -54.33 -16.13 45.94
CA TYR A 170 -53.13 -16.77 46.47
C TYR A 170 -52.56 -16.04 47.70
N PRO A 171 -51.83 -16.75 48.60
CA PRO A 171 -51.18 -16.12 49.74
C PRO A 171 -50.06 -15.16 49.28
N ALA A 172 -49.83 -14.10 50.06
CA ALA A 172 -48.89 -13.05 49.71
C ALA A 172 -47.43 -13.54 49.58
N GLU A 173 -47.04 -14.55 50.36
CA GLU A 173 -45.69 -15.12 50.34
C GLU A 173 -45.35 -15.75 48.98
N ASP A 174 -46.26 -16.57 48.43
CA ASP A 174 -46.08 -17.23 47.13
C ASP A 174 -45.99 -16.21 45.98
N LEU A 175 -46.75 -15.12 46.07
CA LEU A 175 -46.75 -14.05 45.05
C LEU A 175 -45.45 -13.25 45.06
N ILE A 176 -44.85 -13.01 46.23
CA ILE A 176 -43.55 -12.35 46.35
C ILE A 176 -42.46 -13.22 45.72
N VAL A 177 -42.46 -14.52 46.01
CA VAL A 177 -41.51 -15.48 45.44
C VAL A 177 -41.65 -15.55 43.92
N TYR A 178 -42.88 -15.65 43.42
CA TYR A 178 -43.15 -15.71 41.99
C TYR A 178 -42.76 -14.42 41.26
N LYS A 179 -43.09 -13.25 41.83
CA LYS A 179 -42.66 -11.96 41.29
C LYS A 179 -41.14 -11.83 41.27
N ALA A 180 -40.45 -12.20 42.36
CA ALA A 180 -38.99 -12.16 42.42
C ALA A 180 -38.35 -13.07 41.35
N GLN A 181 -38.90 -14.26 41.13
CA GLN A 181 -38.43 -15.17 40.08
C GLN A 181 -38.66 -14.61 38.67
N LEU A 182 -39.79 -13.95 38.44
CA LEU A 182 -40.12 -13.34 37.15
C LEU A 182 -39.25 -12.10 36.88
N ASP A 183 -39.01 -11.28 37.90
CA ASP A 183 -38.09 -10.13 37.83
C ASP A 183 -36.65 -10.60 37.56
N GLN A 184 -36.19 -11.66 38.24
CA GLN A 184 -34.87 -12.27 37.99
C GLN A 184 -34.73 -12.76 36.55
N GLN A 185 -35.74 -13.45 36.00
CA GLN A 185 -35.71 -13.92 34.62
C GLN A 185 -35.69 -12.76 33.62
N LYS A 186 -36.46 -11.69 33.87
CA LYS A 186 -36.43 -10.48 33.04
C LYS A 186 -35.07 -9.80 33.07
N GLU A 187 -34.43 -9.73 34.24
CA GLU A 187 -33.09 -9.17 34.39
C GLU A 187 -32.05 -10.00 33.63
N GLN A 188 -32.11 -11.33 33.75
CA GLN A 188 -31.27 -12.25 32.97
C GLN A 188 -31.47 -12.07 31.46
N ALA A 189 -32.71 -11.94 30.99
CA ALA A 189 -33.01 -11.71 29.58
C ALA A 189 -32.41 -10.39 29.08
N ARG A 190 -32.51 -9.31 29.87
CA ARG A 190 -31.89 -8.02 29.55
C ARG A 190 -30.35 -8.11 29.48
N HIS A 191 -29.73 -8.85 30.41
CA HIS A 191 -28.29 -9.07 30.39
C HIS A 191 -27.85 -9.84 29.15
N VAL A 192 -28.56 -10.91 28.79
CA VAL A 192 -28.26 -11.71 27.58
C VAL A 192 -28.44 -10.86 26.32
N GLU A 193 -29.48 -10.03 26.25
CA GLU A 193 -29.70 -9.13 25.13
C GLU A 193 -28.60 -8.07 24.99
N ALA A 194 -28.18 -7.46 26.10
CA ALA A 194 -27.07 -6.51 26.13
C ALA A 194 -25.76 -7.15 25.67
N GLU A 195 -25.46 -8.37 26.14
CA GLU A 195 -24.25 -9.11 25.73
C GLU A 195 -24.29 -9.48 24.24
N LYS A 196 -25.44 -9.90 23.73
CA LYS A 196 -25.66 -10.17 22.31
C LYS A 196 -25.41 -8.91 21.46
N GLN A 197 -25.94 -7.77 21.88
CA GLN A 197 -25.72 -6.51 21.19
C GLN A 197 -24.24 -6.12 21.21
N ARG A 198 -23.52 -6.32 22.33
CA ARG A 198 -22.08 -6.08 22.42
C ARG A 198 -21.31 -6.91 21.40
N ILE A 199 -21.56 -8.23 21.35
CA ILE A 199 -20.89 -9.14 20.41
C ILE A 199 -21.19 -8.75 18.95
N GLN A 200 -22.43 -8.39 18.64
CA GLN A 200 -22.80 -7.95 17.30
C GLN A 200 -22.08 -6.67 16.88
N GLN A 201 -21.95 -5.70 17.79
CA GLN A 201 -21.20 -4.47 17.54
C GLN A 201 -19.70 -4.77 17.31
N GLU A 202 -19.11 -5.63 18.14
CA GLU A 202 -17.71 -6.05 18.00
C GLU A 202 -17.47 -6.76 16.66
N GLN A 203 -18.36 -7.68 16.26
CA GLN A 203 -18.31 -8.35 14.96
C GLN A 203 -18.45 -7.37 13.79
N ALA A 204 -19.34 -6.39 13.90
CA ALA A 204 -19.52 -5.36 12.87
C ALA A 204 -18.26 -4.51 12.70
N GLN A 205 -17.63 -4.09 13.80
CA GLN A 205 -16.37 -3.36 13.78
C GLN A 205 -15.24 -4.19 13.17
N GLU A 206 -15.11 -5.46 13.57
CA GLU A 206 -14.10 -6.36 13.02
C GLU A 206 -14.26 -6.54 11.51
N GLN A 207 -15.50 -6.72 11.03
CA GLN A 207 -15.80 -6.81 9.60
C GLN A 207 -15.48 -5.52 8.84
N GLN A 208 -15.71 -4.35 9.45
CA GLN A 208 -15.32 -3.08 8.86
C GLN A 208 -13.80 -2.96 8.72
N VAL A 209 -13.05 -3.30 9.76
CA VAL A 209 -11.57 -3.29 9.71
C VAL A 209 -11.04 -4.29 8.67
N PHE A 210 -11.60 -5.51 8.64
CA PHE A 210 -11.23 -6.51 7.64
C PHE A 210 -11.52 -6.02 6.21
N ARG A 211 -12.68 -5.40 6.01
CA ARG A 211 -13.04 -4.80 4.72
C ARG A 211 -12.08 -3.70 4.32
N GLN A 212 -11.72 -2.79 5.24
CA GLN A 212 -10.76 -1.71 4.97
C GLN A 212 -9.39 -2.27 4.57
N LYS A 213 -8.85 -3.23 5.33
CA LYS A 213 -7.59 -3.90 4.99
C LYS A 213 -7.64 -4.60 3.63
N HIS A 214 -8.76 -5.24 3.32
CA HIS A 214 -8.95 -5.87 2.01
C HIS A 214 -8.96 -4.84 0.88
N LEU A 215 -9.63 -3.70 1.07
CA LEU A 215 -9.65 -2.60 0.10
C LEU A 215 -8.25 -2.00 -0.10
N GLU A 216 -7.47 -1.83 0.96
CA GLU A 216 -6.09 -1.36 0.88
C GLU A 216 -5.20 -2.34 0.11
N ALA A 217 -5.30 -3.64 0.41
CA ALA A 217 -4.57 -4.68 -0.31
C ALA A 217 -4.94 -4.68 -1.81
N GLN A 218 -6.23 -4.54 -2.13
CA GLN A 218 -6.68 -4.42 -3.51
C GLN A 218 -6.21 -3.14 -4.20
N ARG A 219 -6.10 -2.01 -3.48
CA ARG A 219 -5.51 -0.77 -4.01
C ARG A 219 -4.03 -0.96 -4.35
N GLY A 220 -3.27 -1.65 -3.49
CA GLY A 220 -1.88 -2.01 -3.77
C GLY A 220 -1.76 -2.88 -5.03
N GLU A 221 -2.54 -3.96 -5.10
CA GLU A 221 -2.57 -4.86 -6.25
C GLU A 221 -2.99 -4.13 -7.56
N MET A 222 -3.91 -3.17 -7.46
CA MET A 222 -4.33 -2.34 -8.59
C MET A 222 -3.20 -1.46 -9.12
N LEU A 223 -2.38 -0.89 -8.23
CA LEU A 223 -1.22 -0.08 -8.61
C LEU A 223 -0.14 -0.91 -9.30
N ASP A 224 0.09 -2.14 -8.82
CA ASP A 224 1.03 -3.07 -9.45
C ASP A 224 0.57 -3.47 -10.86
N ARG A 225 -0.74 -3.67 -11.05
CA ARG A 225 -1.36 -4.04 -12.33
C ARG A 225 -1.46 -2.86 -13.31
N ILE A 226 -1.68 -1.65 -12.80
CA ILE A 226 -1.82 -0.42 -13.59
C ILE A 226 -0.81 0.63 -13.08
N PRO A 227 0.47 0.53 -13.48
CA PRO A 227 1.51 1.46 -12.98
C PRO A 227 1.26 2.93 -13.35
N SER A 228 0.48 3.21 -14.40
CA SER A 228 0.12 4.59 -14.77
C SER A 228 -0.72 5.29 -13.69
N TRP A 229 -1.36 4.52 -12.81
CA TRP A 229 -2.20 5.01 -11.72
C TRP A 229 -1.44 5.31 -10.44
N SER A 230 -0.11 5.16 -10.42
CA SER A 230 0.72 5.65 -9.32
C SER A 230 0.64 7.18 -9.19
N ASN A 231 0.41 7.88 -10.31
CA ASN A 231 0.12 9.32 -10.31
C ASN A 231 -1.35 9.57 -9.98
N GLU A 232 -1.61 10.31 -8.91
CA GLU A 232 -2.97 10.58 -8.40
C GLU A 232 -3.86 11.29 -9.42
N ASP A 233 -3.32 12.27 -10.15
CA ASP A 233 -4.08 13.01 -11.18
C ASP A 233 -4.51 12.11 -12.34
N THR A 234 -3.58 11.28 -12.83
CA THR A 234 -3.85 10.31 -13.91
C THR A 234 -4.86 9.27 -13.43
N ARG A 235 -4.69 8.74 -12.22
CA ARG A 235 -5.62 7.80 -11.59
C ARG A 235 -7.02 8.40 -11.53
N ASN A 236 -7.16 9.62 -11.05
CA ASN A 236 -8.48 10.25 -10.86
C ASN A 236 -9.19 10.52 -12.18
N THR A 237 -8.46 11.04 -13.17
CA THR A 237 -9.02 11.31 -14.51
C THR A 237 -9.40 10.02 -15.23
N GLU A 238 -8.50 9.03 -15.30
CA GLU A 238 -8.77 7.76 -15.97
C GLU A 238 -9.83 6.94 -15.25
N ARG A 239 -9.86 6.94 -13.91
CA ARG A 239 -10.90 6.28 -13.11
C ARG A 239 -12.29 6.81 -13.47
N GLN A 240 -12.46 8.13 -13.57
CA GLN A 240 -13.76 8.70 -13.96
C GLN A 240 -14.18 8.26 -15.37
N GLU A 241 -13.24 8.18 -16.31
CA GLU A 241 -13.52 7.71 -17.66
C GLU A 241 -13.86 6.21 -17.71
N VAL A 242 -13.18 5.40 -16.88
CA VAL A 242 -13.50 3.96 -16.73
C VAL A 242 -14.88 3.76 -16.11
N ILE A 243 -15.28 4.57 -15.12
CA ILE A 243 -16.63 4.53 -14.53
C ILE A 243 -17.68 4.86 -15.60
N LYS A 244 -17.49 5.94 -16.37
CA LYS A 244 -18.39 6.29 -17.48
C LYS A 244 -18.47 5.19 -18.53
N TYR A 245 -17.34 4.54 -18.82
CA TYR A 245 -17.29 3.41 -19.74
C TYR A 245 -18.08 2.21 -19.20
N ALA A 246 -17.93 1.86 -17.92
CA ALA A 246 -18.71 0.80 -17.28
C ALA A 246 -20.22 1.09 -17.35
N GLN A 247 -20.63 2.32 -17.02
CA GLN A 247 -22.02 2.75 -17.14
C GLN A 247 -22.53 2.61 -18.58
N SER A 248 -21.73 2.98 -19.59
CA SER A 248 -22.09 2.82 -21.00
C SER A 248 -22.27 1.36 -21.43
N ARG A 249 -21.68 0.42 -20.68
CA ARG A 249 -21.79 -1.04 -20.88
C ARG A 249 -22.93 -1.68 -20.09
N GLY A 250 -23.66 -0.91 -19.27
CA GLY A 250 -24.84 -1.36 -18.54
C GLY A 250 -24.62 -1.64 -17.05
N PHE A 251 -23.43 -1.35 -16.51
CA PHE A 251 -23.20 -1.44 -15.06
C PHE A 251 -23.86 -0.29 -14.31
N SER A 252 -24.42 -0.57 -13.14
CA SER A 252 -24.99 0.46 -12.27
C SER A 252 -23.88 1.23 -11.54
N GLN A 253 -24.20 2.44 -11.06
CA GLN A 253 -23.24 3.24 -10.28
C GLN A 253 -22.84 2.52 -8.98
N GLU A 254 -23.77 1.81 -8.35
CA GLU A 254 -23.53 1.07 -7.12
C GLU A 254 -22.57 -0.11 -7.36
N GLU A 255 -22.80 -0.87 -8.44
CA GLU A 255 -21.91 -1.97 -8.83
C GLU A 255 -20.49 -1.49 -9.07
N VAL A 256 -20.32 -0.36 -9.76
CA VAL A 256 -19.01 0.21 -10.04
C VAL A 256 -18.35 0.79 -8.79
N SER A 257 -19.13 1.39 -7.88
CA SER A 257 -18.62 1.94 -6.62
C SER A 257 -18.19 0.86 -5.62
N GLN A 258 -18.85 -0.30 -5.64
CA GLN A 258 -18.52 -1.44 -4.79
C GLN A 258 -17.45 -2.33 -5.43
N ALA A 259 -17.27 -2.27 -6.76
CA ALA A 259 -16.23 -2.99 -7.48
C ALA A 259 -14.84 -2.47 -7.09
N SER A 260 -14.29 -3.08 -6.05
CA SER A 260 -12.94 -2.79 -5.54
C SER A 260 -11.92 -3.85 -5.94
N ASP A 261 -12.33 -4.84 -6.75
CA ASP A 261 -11.45 -5.91 -7.24
C ASP A 261 -10.47 -5.35 -8.29
N ALA A 262 -9.18 -5.41 -7.97
CA ALA A 262 -8.11 -4.90 -8.82
C ALA A 262 -8.13 -5.54 -10.23
N ARG A 263 -8.53 -6.81 -10.35
CA ARG A 263 -8.58 -7.56 -11.61
C ARG A 263 -9.72 -7.08 -12.49
N ALA A 264 -10.87 -6.81 -11.89
CA ALA A 264 -12.03 -6.30 -12.61
C ALA A 264 -11.74 -4.89 -13.15
N ILE A 265 -11.12 -4.04 -12.33
CA ILE A 265 -10.69 -2.69 -12.72
C ILE A 265 -9.66 -2.76 -13.85
N GLU A 266 -8.67 -3.64 -13.78
CA GLU A 266 -7.67 -3.86 -14.83
C GLU A 266 -8.32 -4.23 -16.18
N LEU A 267 -9.26 -5.17 -16.16
CA LEU A 267 -9.99 -5.60 -17.36
C LEU A 267 -10.82 -4.45 -17.96
N LEU A 268 -11.55 -3.72 -17.12
CA LEU A 268 -12.35 -2.56 -17.52
C LEU A 268 -11.47 -1.46 -18.12
N TYR A 269 -10.34 -1.16 -17.48
CA TYR A 269 -9.37 -0.19 -17.95
C TYR A 269 -8.80 -0.59 -19.32
N LYS A 270 -8.37 -1.84 -19.48
CA LYS A 270 -7.87 -2.37 -20.76
C LYS A 270 -8.94 -2.33 -21.86
N ALA A 271 -10.18 -2.69 -21.53
CA ALA A 271 -11.30 -2.63 -22.47
C ALA A 271 -11.59 -1.18 -22.93
N TRP A 272 -11.60 -0.23 -21.99
CA TRP A 272 -11.74 1.19 -22.29
C TRP A 272 -10.61 1.72 -23.17
N GLN A 273 -9.35 1.42 -22.84
CA GLN A 273 -8.19 1.81 -23.63
C GLN A 273 -8.24 1.23 -25.05
N TRP A 274 -8.62 -0.04 -25.17
CA TRP A 274 -8.77 -0.72 -26.45
C TRP A 274 -9.83 -0.06 -27.33
N ASP A 275 -11.01 0.21 -26.78
CA ASP A 275 -12.09 0.88 -27.52
C ASP A 275 -11.70 2.31 -27.92
N ASN A 276 -10.99 3.03 -27.06
CA ASN A 276 -10.46 4.35 -27.39
C ASN A 276 -9.42 4.30 -28.52
N LEU A 277 -8.57 3.26 -28.54
CA LEU A 277 -7.61 3.04 -29.62
C LEU A 277 -8.33 2.67 -30.93
N GLN A 278 -9.38 1.84 -30.88
CA GLN A 278 -10.21 1.51 -32.03
C GLN A 278 -10.96 2.73 -32.61
N LYS A 279 -11.42 3.64 -31.75
CA LYS A 279 -12.03 4.91 -32.20
C LYS A 279 -11.01 5.85 -32.87
N LYS A 280 -9.75 5.87 -32.38
CA LYS A 280 -8.69 6.75 -32.89
C LYS A 280 -7.96 6.21 -34.14
N THR A 281 -7.94 4.89 -34.35
CA THR A 281 -7.27 4.25 -35.49
C THR A 281 -7.70 4.74 -36.88
N PRO A 282 -8.98 4.97 -37.21
CA PRO A 282 -9.36 5.49 -38.53
C PRO A 282 -8.82 6.92 -38.76
N ALA A 283 -8.75 7.76 -37.72
CA ALA A 283 -8.16 9.09 -37.82
C ALA A 283 -6.64 9.01 -38.01
N ALA A 284 -5.96 8.11 -37.29
CA ALA A 284 -4.54 7.86 -37.46
C ALA A 284 -4.21 7.33 -38.88
N LYS A 285 -5.01 6.40 -39.41
CA LYS A 285 -4.88 5.90 -40.80
C LYS A 285 -5.07 7.01 -41.83
N LYS A 286 -6.03 7.93 -41.62
CA LYS A 286 -6.21 9.10 -42.49
C LYS A 286 -5.00 10.03 -42.46
N LYS A 287 -4.48 10.36 -41.26
CA LYS A 287 -3.27 11.18 -41.09
C LYS A 287 -2.03 10.54 -41.73
N ALA A 288 -1.85 9.23 -41.56
CA ALA A 288 -0.75 8.49 -42.18
C ALA A 288 -0.87 8.46 -43.72
N LYS A 289 -2.08 8.34 -44.26
CA LYS A 289 -2.31 8.39 -45.72
C LYS A 289 -2.08 9.78 -46.31
N SER A 290 -2.34 10.85 -45.56
CA SER A 290 -2.08 12.23 -45.97
C SER A 290 -0.64 12.68 -45.70
N ALA A 291 0.16 11.90 -44.96
CA ALA A 291 1.55 12.24 -44.72
C ALA A 291 2.34 12.18 -46.03
N PRO A 292 3.16 13.20 -46.35
CA PRO A 292 3.97 13.19 -47.56
C PRO A 292 4.90 11.97 -47.52
N LYS A 293 4.85 11.17 -48.59
CA LYS A 293 5.76 10.02 -48.71
C LYS A 293 7.17 10.56 -48.69
N MET A 294 7.98 10.12 -47.71
CA MET A 294 9.42 10.40 -47.73
C MET A 294 9.95 10.03 -49.11
N ALA A 295 10.79 10.90 -49.68
CA ALA A 295 11.50 10.56 -50.90
C ALA A 295 12.20 9.22 -50.65
N LYS A 296 11.80 8.18 -51.39
CA LYS A 296 12.56 6.92 -51.43
C LYS A 296 14.01 7.32 -51.66
N ALA A 297 14.92 6.88 -50.79
CA ALA A 297 16.35 7.03 -51.03
C ALA A 297 16.59 6.65 -52.49
N GLY A 298 17.01 7.61 -53.31
CA GLY A 298 17.14 7.40 -54.74
C GLY A 298 18.01 6.18 -54.95
N GLN A 299 17.60 5.26 -55.82
CA GLN A 299 18.46 4.13 -56.17
C GLN A 299 19.86 4.68 -56.49
N PRO A 300 20.93 4.09 -55.94
CA PRO A 300 22.28 4.56 -56.22
C PRO A 300 22.45 4.55 -57.74
N LYS A 301 22.67 5.74 -58.31
CA LYS A 301 22.88 5.87 -59.76
C LYS A 301 24.08 5.02 -60.13
N SER A 302 23.93 4.19 -61.17
CA SER A 302 25.05 3.35 -61.59
C SER A 302 26.23 4.23 -62.05
N LYS A 303 27.46 3.72 -61.92
CA LYS A 303 28.66 4.43 -62.40
C LYS A 303 28.52 4.89 -63.87
N ALA A 304 27.83 4.10 -64.70
CA ALA A 304 27.52 4.44 -66.08
C ALA A 304 26.59 5.67 -66.21
N GLN A 305 25.58 5.79 -65.36
CA GLN A 305 24.67 6.93 -65.35
C GLN A 305 25.35 8.22 -64.84
N VAL A 306 26.27 8.09 -63.89
CA VAL A 306 27.09 9.21 -63.39
C VAL A 306 28.03 9.71 -64.49
N ALA A 307 28.77 8.81 -65.13
CA ALA A 307 29.68 9.15 -66.23
C ALA A 307 28.96 9.76 -67.45
N SER A 308 27.78 9.26 -67.80
CA SER A 308 26.96 9.80 -68.88
C SER A 308 26.51 11.25 -68.60
N ARG A 309 26.11 11.55 -67.36
CA ARG A 309 25.76 12.92 -66.96
C ARG A 309 26.95 13.86 -66.95
N GLN A 310 28.09 13.41 -66.44
CA GLN A 310 29.32 14.21 -66.43
C GLN A 310 29.76 14.57 -67.86
N ARG A 311 29.75 13.61 -68.80
CA ARG A 311 29.99 13.90 -70.23
C ARG A 311 29.00 14.91 -70.79
N LYS A 312 27.70 14.74 -70.51
CA LYS A 312 26.68 15.67 -71.02
C LYS A 312 26.90 17.07 -70.48
N GLN A 313 27.22 17.21 -69.19
CA GLN A 313 27.56 18.50 -68.57
C GLN A 313 28.84 19.11 -69.13
N GLY A 314 29.88 18.31 -69.39
CA GLY A 314 31.10 18.76 -70.04
C GLY A 314 30.84 19.26 -71.47
N LEU A 315 29.98 18.56 -72.23
CA LEU A 315 29.57 18.98 -73.57
C LEU A 315 28.73 20.26 -73.54
N ASP A 316 27.81 20.39 -72.59
CA ASP A 316 27.00 21.60 -72.40
C ASP A 316 27.88 22.80 -72.03
N ARG A 317 28.88 22.62 -71.15
CA ARG A 317 29.87 23.65 -70.83
C ARG A 317 30.73 24.02 -72.03
N LEU A 318 31.22 23.05 -72.78
CA LEU A 318 31.96 23.29 -74.03
C LEU A 318 31.13 24.09 -75.04
N ASN A 319 29.85 23.73 -75.20
CA ASN A 319 28.95 24.44 -76.13
C ASN A 319 28.68 25.89 -75.70
N ASN A 320 28.60 26.13 -74.38
CA ASN A 320 28.31 27.46 -73.83
C ASN A 320 29.56 28.35 -73.74
N GLU A 321 30.67 27.82 -73.24
CA GLU A 321 31.89 28.59 -72.97
C GLU A 321 32.84 28.64 -74.18
N ARG A 322 32.78 27.63 -75.06
CA ARG A 322 33.60 27.50 -76.29
C ARG A 322 35.10 27.79 -76.07
N SER A 323 35.60 27.50 -74.88
CA SER A 323 36.98 27.72 -74.48
C SER A 323 37.82 26.46 -74.68
N VAL A 324 39.13 26.63 -74.87
CA VAL A 324 40.08 25.51 -74.97
C VAL A 324 40.09 24.69 -73.69
N ASP A 325 39.93 25.34 -72.54
CA ASP A 325 39.89 24.70 -71.22
C ASP A 325 38.63 23.82 -71.02
N ALA A 326 37.48 24.28 -71.51
CA ALA A 326 36.24 23.48 -71.53
C ALA A 326 36.36 22.27 -72.49
N ALA A 327 37.15 22.38 -73.57
CA ALA A 327 37.40 21.28 -74.49
C ALA A 327 38.33 20.22 -73.88
N VAL A 328 39.37 20.65 -73.16
CA VAL A 328 40.32 19.77 -72.47
C VAL A 328 39.64 19.01 -71.34
N SER A 329 38.81 19.68 -70.52
CA SER A 329 38.06 19.02 -69.45
C SER A 329 37.06 17.97 -69.96
N TYR A 330 36.33 18.25 -71.06
CA TYR A 330 35.46 17.25 -71.69
C TYR A 330 36.21 16.02 -72.20
N LEU A 331 37.40 16.21 -72.78
CA LEU A 331 38.20 15.14 -73.40
C LEU A 331 38.93 14.28 -72.35
N MET A 332 39.38 14.91 -71.26
CA MET A 332 40.04 14.23 -70.13
C MET A 332 39.06 13.52 -69.19
N GLY A 333 37.76 13.77 -69.33
CA GLY A 333 36.71 13.04 -68.59
C GLY A 333 36.68 13.32 -67.09
N ASN A 334 37.24 14.45 -66.65
CA ASN A 334 37.22 14.91 -65.26
C ASN A 334 36.04 15.84 -64.96
#